data_AF-A0A937XP14-F1
#
_entry.id   AF-A0A937XP14-F1
#
_cell.length_a   1.000
_cell.length_b   1.000
_cell.length_c   1.000
_cell.angle_alpha   90.00
_cell.angle_beta   90.00
_cell.angle_gamma   90.00
#
_symmetry.space_group_name_H-M   'P 1'
#
loop_
_entity.id
_entity.type
_entity.pdbx_description
1 polymer ?
#
loop_
_entity_poly.entity_id
_entity_poly.type
_entity_poly.pdbx_seq_one_letter_code
_entity_poly.pdbx_strand_id
1 'polypeptide(L)' 'RSLIESCAERNPAGLVDIGVRFSSPVYPGESLETSIWKLDDPGAYAFQTKVLERDLIVLSHGTARVAV' A
#
# COMPACT_ATOMS: atom_id res chain seq x y z
N ARG A 1 -6.57 3.36 0.00
CA ARG A 1 -6.86 4.19 1.20
C ARG A 1 -5.93 3.88 2.36
N SER A 2 -5.61 2.60 2.61
CA SER A 2 -4.82 2.17 3.77
C SER A 2 -3.55 2.99 4.03
N LEU A 3 -2.78 3.35 2.99
CA LEU A 3 -1.60 4.21 3.15
C LEU A 3 -1.90 5.59 3.76
N ILE A 4 -3.00 6.24 3.37
CA ILE A 4 -3.38 7.56 3.91
C ILE A 4 -3.77 7.44 5.38
N GLU A 5 -4.47 6.37 5.74
CA GLU A 5 -4.95 6.14 7.11
C GLU A 5 -3.83 5.69 8.05
N SER A 6 -2.89 4.88 7.56
CA SER A 6 -1.81 4.31 8.36
C SER A 6 -0.54 5.16 8.39
N CYS A 7 -0.26 5.94 7.35
CA CYS A 7 1.02 6.63 7.17
C CYS A 7 0.92 8.16 7.09
N ALA A 8 -0.21 8.72 6.67
CA ALA A 8 -0.35 10.16 6.39
C ALA A 8 -1.37 10.87 7.30
N GLU A 9 -1.63 10.37 8.50
CA GLU A 9 -2.53 10.99 9.49
C GLU A 9 -3.93 11.34 8.94
N ARG A 10 -4.45 10.54 8.00
CA ARG A 10 -5.69 10.81 7.27
C ARG A 10 -5.68 12.10 6.42
N ASN A 11 -4.52 12.73 6.23
CA ASN A 11 -4.33 13.83 5.30
C ASN A 11 -3.95 13.29 3.91
N PRO A 12 -4.86 13.30 2.92
CA PRO A 12 -4.55 12.82 1.57
C PRO A 12 -3.48 13.65 0.86
N ALA A 13 -3.35 14.94 1.21
CA ALA A 13 -2.29 15.80 0.65
C ALA A 13 -0.90 15.45 1.19
N GLY A 14 -0.82 14.64 2.26
CA GLY A 14 0.44 14.16 2.82
C GLY A 14 1.05 13.00 2.05
N LEU A 15 0.29 12.29 1.20
CA LEU A 15 0.84 11.21 0.35
C LEU A 15 1.46 11.83 -0.91
N VAL A 16 2.80 11.88 -0.97
CA VAL A 16 3.53 12.59 -2.02
C VAL A 16 3.90 11.71 -3.20
N ASP A 17 4.09 10.40 -2.98
CA ASP A 17 4.43 9.46 -4.04
C ASP A 17 3.87 8.06 -3.73
N ILE A 18 3.46 7.36 -4.79
CA ILE A 18 3.03 5.97 -4.72
C ILE A 18 3.47 5.22 -5.99
N GLY A 19 4.34 4.23 -5.80
CA GLY A 19 4.78 3.30 -6.82
C GLY A 19 4.28 1.90 -6.52
N VAL A 20 3.80 1.17 -7.53
CA VAL A 20 3.36 -0.22 -7.33
C VAL A 20 3.37 -0.99 -8.64
N ARG A 21 3.52 -2.30 -8.54
CA ARG A 21 3.31 -3.22 -9.66
C ARG A 21 2.05 -4.06 -9.45
N PHE A 22 1.14 -3.99 -10.41
CA PHE A 22 0.01 -4.92 -10.53
C PHE A 22 0.54 -6.30 -10.96
N SER A 23 0.55 -7.26 -10.03
CA SER A 23 1.09 -8.60 -10.27
C SER A 23 0.02 -9.59 -10.74
N SER A 24 -1.23 -9.41 -10.30
CA SER A 24 -2.35 -10.33 -10.57
C SER A 24 -3.69 -9.59 -10.59
N PRO A 25 -4.73 -10.12 -11.27
CA PRO A 25 -6.07 -9.54 -11.27
C PRO A 25 -6.78 -9.73 -9.92
N VAL A 26 -7.62 -8.74 -9.59
CA VAL A 26 -8.59 -8.76 -8.48
C VAL A 26 -10.00 -8.86 -9.06
N TYR A 27 -10.85 -9.63 -8.41
CA TYR A 27 -12.26 -9.78 -8.74
C TYR A 27 -13.15 -8.96 -7.78
N PRO A 28 -14.27 -8.41 -8.26
CA PRO A 28 -15.21 -7.69 -7.40
C PRO A 28 -15.69 -8.55 -6.24
N GLY A 29 -15.64 -8.00 -5.02
CA GLY A 29 -16.04 -8.68 -3.80
C GLY A 29 -14.89 -9.37 -3.04
N GLU A 30 -13.69 -9.47 -3.62
CA GLU A 30 -12.51 -9.98 -2.91
C GLU A 30 -12.05 -9.02 -1.81
N SER A 31 -11.57 -9.59 -0.71
CA SER A 31 -11.05 -8.89 0.46
C SER A 31 -9.56 -8.66 0.31
N LEU A 32 -9.15 -7.39 0.38
CA LEU A 32 -7.76 -6.97 0.21
C LEU A 32 -7.10 -6.69 1.56
N GLU A 33 -6.02 -7.41 1.86
CA GLU A 33 -5.14 -7.10 2.97
C GLU A 33 -3.92 -6.33 2.47
N THR A 34 -3.67 -5.15 3.03
CA THR A 34 -2.50 -4.33 2.70
C THR A 34 -1.55 -4.30 3.88
N SER A 35 -0.39 -4.91 3.71
CA SER A 35 0.70 -4.89 4.67
C SER A 35 1.63 -3.73 4.36
N ILE A 36 2.00 -2.96 5.38
CA ILE A 36 2.81 -1.75 5.24
C ILE A 36 3.97 -1.82 6.23
N TRP A 37 5.16 -1.49 5.75
CA TRP A 37 6.39 -1.47 6.53
C TRP A 37 7.05 -0.09 6.43
N LYS A 38 7.51 0.43 7.56
CA LYS A 38 8.34 1.64 7.60
C LYS A 38 9.73 1.30 7.11
N LEU A 39 10.29 2.16 6.25
CA LEU A 39 11.69 2.08 5.84
C LEU A 39 12.53 2.99 6.74
N ASP A 40 13.85 2.85 6.64
CA ASP A 40 14.80 3.66 7.41
C ASP A 40 14.78 5.15 6.99
N ASP A 41 14.40 5.43 5.74
CA ASP A 41 14.25 6.80 5.25
C ASP A 41 12.97 7.45 5.80
N PRO A 42 13.06 8.64 6.43
CA PRO A 42 11.91 9.32 6.99
C PRO A 42 10.79 9.55 5.97
N GLY A 43 9.59 9.11 6.33
CA GLY A 43 8.41 9.24 5.47
C GLY A 43 8.36 8.23 4.31
N ALA A 44 9.31 7.30 4.19
CA ALA A 44 9.26 6.25 3.19
C ALA A 44 8.69 4.93 3.74
N TYR A 45 7.87 4.27 2.93
CA TYR A 45 7.18 3.04 3.27
C TYR A 45 7.25 2.04 2.11
N ALA A 46 7.37 0.76 2.45
CA ALA A 46 7.11 -0.33 1.53
C ALA A 46 5.73 -0.93 1.82
N PHE A 47 5.04 -1.42 0.80
CA PHE A 47 3.76 -2.11 0.99
C PHE A 47 3.54 -3.23 -0.02
N GLN A 48 2.63 -4.12 0.34
CA GLN A 48 2.15 -5.20 -0.51
C GLN A 48 0.67 -5.41 -0.24
N THR A 49 -0.08 -5.82 -1.27
CA THR A 49 -1.49 -6.17 -1.11
C THR A 49 -1.76 -7.56 -1.63
N LYS A 50 -2.47 -8.36 -0.84
CA LYS A 50 -2.95 -9.69 -1.21
C LYS A 50 -4.46 -9.81 -1.11
N VAL A 51 -5.02 -10.71 -1.91
CA VAL A 51 -6.41 -11.17 -1.77
C VAL A 51 -6.46 -12.30 -0.75
N LEU A 52 -7.30 -12.17 0.26
CA LEU A 52 -7.37 -13.13 1.36
C LEU A 52 -7.97 -14.46 0.91
N GLU A 53 -8.95 -14.43 0.02
CA GLU A 53 -9.68 -15.61 -0.46
C GLU A 53 -8.79 -16.61 -1.21
N ARG A 54 -7.72 -16.12 -1.84
CA ARG A 54 -6.81 -16.91 -2.69
C ARG A 54 -5.37 -16.92 -2.20
N ASP A 55 -5.10 -16.23 -1.09
CA ASP A 55 -3.76 -15.96 -0.55
C ASP A 55 -2.75 -15.56 -1.65
N LEU A 56 -3.17 -14.65 -2.54
CA LEU A 56 -2.41 -14.27 -3.73
C LEU A 56 -2.03 -12.80 -3.71
N ILE A 57 -0.76 -12.49 -4.03
CA ILE A 57 -0.28 -11.12 -4.18
C ILE A 57 -0.83 -10.50 -5.46
N VAL A 58 -1.54 -9.39 -5.31
CA VAL A 58 -2.15 -8.61 -6.41
C VAL A 58 -1.43 -7.30 -6.64
N LEU A 59 -0.85 -6.71 -5.58
CA LEU A 59 0.05 -5.57 -5.66
C LEU A 59 1.38 -5.94 -5.03
N SER A 60 2.45 -5.85 -5.81
CA SER A 60 3.82 -6.19 -5.40
C SER A 60 4.75 -4.99 -5.55
N HIS A 61 5.88 -5.02 -4.83
CA HIS A 61 6.91 -3.97 -4.86
C HIS A 61 6.33 -2.56 -4.64
N GLY A 62 5.39 -2.44 -3.71
CA GLY A 62 4.77 -1.16 -3.40
C GLY A 62 5.74 -0.26 -2.64
N THR A 63 5.86 0.99 -3.08
CA THR A 63 6.59 2.06 -2.42
C THR A 63 5.65 3.24 -2.21
N ALA A 64 5.72 3.87 -1.04
CA ALA A 64 4.98 5.09 -0.77
C ALA A 64 5.88 6.08 -0.04
N ARG A 65 5.69 7.37 -0.32
CA ARG A 65 6.29 8.46 0.45
C ARG A 65 5.23 9.38 0.98
N VAL A 66 5.44 9.87 2.20
CA VAL A 66 4.65 10.94 2.79
C VAL A 66 5.53 12.16 3.07
N ALA A 67 4.91 13.34 3.08
CA ALA A 67 5.56 14.56 3.53
C ALA A 67 5.94 14.42 5.01
N VAL A 68 7.15 14.86 5.35
CA VAL A 68 7.71 14.87 6.71
C VAL A 68 7.59 16.27 7.29
#